data_AF-B1NID8-F1
#
_entry.id   AF-B1NID8-F1
#
_cell.length_a   1.000
_cell.length_b   1.000
_cell.length_c   1.000
_cell.angle_alpha   90.00
_cell.angle_beta   90.00
_cell.angle_gamma   90.00
#
_symmetry.space_group_name_H-M   'P 1'
#
loop_
_entity.id
_entity.type
_entity.pdbx_description
1 polymer ?
#
loop_
_entity_poly.entity_id
_entity_poly.type
_entity_poly.pdbx_seq_one_letter_code
_entity_poly.pdbx_strand_id
1 'polypeptide(L)'
;MDSSEPPYSESRFEEIKKEVSSYIKKIGYNPAAVAFVPISGWHGDNMLEPSSKMPWFKGWNVERKEGKAEGQCLIEALDAILPPSRPTDKPLRLPLQDVYKIGGIGTVPVGRVETGVLKPGTIVVFAPANITTEVKSVEMHHEALQEAVPGDNVGFNVKNVSVKELRR
;
A
#
# COMPACT_ATOMS: atom_id res chain seq x y z
N MET A 1 29.56 2.37 -2.11
CA MET A 1 30.19 3.34 -3.03
C MET A 1 31.70 3.44 -2.79
N ASP A 2 32.12 3.35 -1.53
CA ASP A 2 33.49 3.27 -1.05
C ASP A 2 34.37 2.23 -1.75
N SER A 3 33.81 1.11 -2.20
CA SER A 3 34.55 0.01 -2.84
C SER A 3 34.62 0.08 -4.37
N SER A 4 34.18 1.17 -5.01
CA SER A 4 34.34 1.32 -6.46
C SER A 4 35.80 1.58 -6.84
N GLU A 5 36.13 1.47 -8.12
CA GLU A 5 37.46 1.80 -8.64
C GLU A 5 37.36 2.95 -9.66
N PRO A 6 37.85 4.16 -9.35
CA PRO A 6 38.31 4.61 -8.03
C PRO A 6 37.16 4.69 -6.99
N PRO A 7 37.44 4.74 -5.68
CA PRO A 7 36.43 4.87 -4.64
C PRO A 7 35.49 6.07 -4.88
N TYR A 8 34.20 5.89 -4.62
CA TYR A 8 33.16 6.92 -4.80
C TYR A 8 33.03 7.45 -6.24
N SER A 9 33.18 6.56 -7.24
CA SER A 9 33.15 6.91 -8.67
C SER A 9 31.75 7.27 -9.18
N GLU A 10 31.61 8.47 -9.74
CA GLU A 10 30.40 8.96 -10.43
C GLU A 10 30.07 8.12 -11.67
N SER A 11 31.07 7.78 -12.47
CA SER A 11 30.86 7.02 -13.72
C SER A 11 30.28 5.64 -13.43
N ARG A 12 30.78 4.99 -12.36
CA ARG A 12 30.26 3.69 -11.93
C ARG A 12 28.82 3.79 -11.41
N PHE A 13 28.50 4.86 -10.69
CA PHE A 13 27.13 5.11 -10.23
C PHE A 13 26.17 5.31 -11.42
N GLU A 14 26.52 6.15 -12.39
CA GLU A 14 25.65 6.42 -13.55
C GLU A 14 25.48 5.19 -14.46
N GLU A 15 26.52 4.35 -14.58
CA GLU A 15 26.42 3.04 -15.25
C GLU A 15 25.38 2.14 -14.57
N ILE A 16 25.51 1.92 -13.25
CA ILE A 16 24.58 1.09 -12.47
C ILE A 16 23.15 1.65 -12.56
N LYS A 17 22.99 2.97 -12.37
CA LYS A 17 21.70 3.64 -12.44
C LYS A 17 21.03 3.42 -13.80
N LYS A 18 21.79 3.49 -14.90
CA LYS A 18 21.27 3.25 -16.26
C LYS A 18 20.83 1.80 -16.46
N GLU A 19 21.64 0.84 -16.03
CA GLU A 19 21.32 -0.59 -16.17
C GLU A 19 20.12 -0.99 -15.33
N VAL A 20 20.10 -0.60 -14.05
CA VAL A 20 18.99 -0.88 -13.13
C VAL A 20 17.72 -0.20 -13.62
N SER A 21 17.79 1.07 -14.06
CA SER A 21 16.64 1.77 -14.64
C SER A 21 16.05 1.01 -15.85
N SER A 22 16.91 0.46 -16.70
CA SER A 22 16.48 -0.33 -17.86
C SER A 22 15.82 -1.65 -17.43
N TYR A 23 16.34 -2.28 -16.38
CA TYR A 23 15.82 -3.54 -15.86
C TYR A 23 14.46 -3.37 -15.17
N ILE A 24 14.32 -2.43 -14.25
CA ILE A 24 13.07 -2.20 -13.51
C ILE A 24 11.95 -1.71 -14.43
N LYS A 25 12.30 -0.98 -15.50
CA LYS A 25 11.34 -0.58 -16.55
C LYS A 25 10.72 -1.79 -17.25
N LYS A 26 11.51 -2.84 -17.51
CA LYS A 26 11.00 -4.09 -18.11
C LYS A 26 10.07 -4.86 -17.16
N ILE A 27 10.28 -4.73 -15.85
CA ILE A 27 9.40 -5.34 -14.82
C ILE A 27 8.07 -4.58 -14.73
N GLY A 28 8.04 -3.30 -15.08
CA GLY A 28 6.84 -2.45 -15.07
C GLY A 28 6.91 -1.27 -14.11
N TYR A 29 8.04 -1.06 -13.43
CA TYR A 29 8.26 0.16 -12.64
C TYR A 29 8.53 1.35 -13.55
N ASN A 30 8.14 2.55 -13.11
CA ASN A 30 8.58 3.79 -13.74
C ASN A 30 9.92 4.23 -13.12
N PRO A 31 11.06 4.21 -13.86
CA PRO A 31 12.35 4.59 -13.29
C PRO A 31 12.39 6.03 -12.77
N ALA A 32 11.60 6.94 -13.36
CA ALA A 32 11.51 8.32 -12.89
C ALA A 32 10.88 8.43 -11.49
N ALA A 33 10.13 7.42 -11.03
CA ALA A 33 9.50 7.40 -9.70
C ALA A 33 10.43 6.83 -8.60
N VAL A 34 11.64 6.39 -8.97
CA VAL A 34 12.57 5.66 -8.11
C VAL A 34 13.79 6.54 -7.81
N ALA A 35 14.05 6.76 -6.52
CA ALA A 35 15.23 7.49 -6.07
C ALA A 35 16.47 6.58 -6.16
N PHE A 36 17.53 7.08 -6.80
CA PHE A 36 18.84 6.42 -6.82
C PHE A 36 19.78 7.19 -5.90
N VAL A 37 20.15 6.58 -4.77
CA VAL A 37 20.99 7.21 -3.74
C VAL A 37 22.33 6.48 -3.67
N PRO A 38 23.47 7.11 -4.00
CA PRO A 38 24.78 6.51 -3.83
C PRO A 38 25.16 6.52 -2.35
N ILE A 39 25.26 5.34 -1.72
CA ILE A 39 25.55 5.21 -0.28
C ILE A 39 26.81 4.38 0.01
N SER A 40 27.33 4.52 1.22
CA SER A 40 28.15 3.49 1.87
C SER A 40 27.49 3.09 3.18
N GLY A 41 26.93 1.87 3.25
CA GLY A 41 26.30 1.39 4.47
C GLY A 41 27.29 1.21 5.63
N TRP A 42 28.55 0.87 5.32
CA TRP A 42 29.60 0.68 6.33
C TRP A 42 30.10 2.01 6.91
N HIS A 43 30.29 3.02 6.05
CA HIS A 43 30.82 4.32 6.46
C HIS A 43 29.75 5.38 6.76
N GLY A 44 28.48 5.07 6.51
CA GLY A 44 27.35 5.98 6.75
C GLY A 44 27.15 7.06 5.67
N ASP A 45 27.93 7.04 4.58
CA ASP A 45 27.91 8.07 3.53
C ASP A 45 26.52 8.15 2.87
N ASN A 46 25.91 9.36 2.83
CA ASN A 46 24.57 9.65 2.29
C ASN A 46 23.41 8.86 2.94
N MET A 47 23.61 8.29 4.14
CA MET A 47 22.54 7.58 4.85
C MET A 47 21.58 8.57 5.52
N LEU A 48 22.12 9.37 6.45
CA LEU A 48 21.37 10.38 7.22
C LEU A 48 21.80 11.79 6.85
N GLU A 49 23.07 11.98 6.50
CA GLU A 49 23.67 13.27 6.18
C GLU A 49 24.45 13.17 4.85
N PRO A 50 24.59 14.28 4.11
CA PRO A 50 25.38 14.31 2.88
C PRO A 50 26.84 13.93 3.10
N SER A 51 27.37 13.08 2.24
CA SER A 51 28.79 12.71 2.26
C SER A 51 29.64 13.76 1.55
N SER A 52 30.71 14.21 2.22
CA SER A 52 31.74 15.05 1.62
C SER A 52 32.59 14.33 0.55
N LYS A 53 32.53 13.00 0.48
CA LYS A 53 33.30 12.17 -0.46
C LYS A 53 32.65 12.04 -1.85
N MET A 54 31.39 12.45 -1.99
CA MET A 54 30.65 12.43 -3.25
C MET A 54 30.14 13.84 -3.62
N PRO A 55 31.03 14.84 -3.79
CA PRO A 55 30.61 16.21 -4.11
C PRO A 55 29.95 16.34 -5.49
N TRP A 56 30.15 15.34 -6.36
CA TRP A 56 29.49 15.22 -7.66
C TRP A 56 28.00 14.89 -7.53
N PHE A 57 27.58 14.20 -6.47
CA PHE A 57 26.18 13.85 -6.28
C PHE A 57 25.38 15.06 -5.79
N LYS A 58 24.54 15.61 -6.67
CA LYS A 58 23.69 16.79 -6.39
C LYS A 58 22.33 16.46 -5.79
N GLY A 59 22.07 15.18 -5.55
CA GLY A 59 20.79 14.70 -5.06
C GLY A 59 20.07 13.80 -6.06
N TRP A 60 19.09 13.09 -5.54
CA TRP A 60 18.13 12.31 -6.32
C TRP A 60 16.88 13.14 -6.55
N ASN A 61 16.16 12.79 -7.61
CA ASN A 61 14.89 13.41 -7.98
C ASN A 61 13.94 12.30 -8.39
N VAL A 62 12.69 12.37 -7.91
CA VAL A 62 11.61 11.47 -8.35
C VAL A 62 10.41 12.24 -8.87
N GLU A 63 9.83 11.73 -9.93
CA GLU A 63 8.62 12.23 -10.56
C GLU A 63 7.56 11.13 -10.60
N ARG A 64 6.45 11.40 -9.91
CA ARG A 64 5.29 10.50 -9.78
C ARG A 64 4.03 11.26 -10.21
N LYS A 65 2.92 10.54 -10.39
CA LYS A 65 1.63 11.18 -10.74
C LYS A 65 1.13 12.08 -9.61
N GLU A 66 1.47 11.70 -8.39
CA GLU A 66 1.03 12.30 -7.14
C GLU A 66 1.92 13.47 -6.69
N GLY A 67 3.08 13.67 -7.33
CA GLY A 67 3.99 14.77 -7.00
C GLY A 67 5.45 14.50 -7.37
N LYS A 68 6.29 15.52 -7.17
CA LYS A 68 7.75 15.45 -7.27
C LYS A 68 8.36 15.50 -5.88
N ALA A 69 9.48 14.81 -5.70
CA ALA A 69 10.29 14.91 -4.49
C ALA A 69 11.78 14.86 -4.87
N GLU A 70 12.60 15.53 -4.09
CA GLU A 70 14.04 15.60 -4.25
C GLU A 70 14.72 15.51 -2.88
N GLY A 71 15.98 15.12 -2.86
CA GLY A 71 16.78 15.02 -1.64
C GLY A 71 18.18 14.51 -1.94
N GLN A 72 19.01 14.35 -0.91
CA GLN A 72 20.41 13.95 -1.05
C GLN A 72 20.74 12.66 -0.30
N CYS A 73 20.00 12.35 0.77
CA CYS A 73 20.26 11.24 1.65
C CYS A 73 19.21 10.13 1.48
N LEU A 74 19.53 8.94 1.99
CA LEU A 74 18.62 7.81 2.01
C LEU A 74 17.40 8.08 2.90
N ILE A 75 17.59 8.74 4.05
CA ILE A 75 16.48 9.08 4.95
C ILE A 75 15.43 9.95 4.25
N GLU A 76 15.85 10.95 3.49
CA GLU A 76 14.96 11.82 2.72
C GLU A 76 14.21 11.03 1.63
N ALA A 77 14.86 10.02 1.03
CA ALA A 77 14.21 9.16 0.04
C ALA A 77 13.13 8.27 0.67
N LEU A 78 13.32 7.83 1.93
CA LEU A 78 12.34 7.09 2.70
C LEU A 78 11.17 7.99 3.12
N ASP A 79 11.44 9.21 3.57
CA ASP A 79 10.41 10.20 3.92
C ASP A 79 9.57 10.60 2.70
N ALA A 80 10.15 10.55 1.49
CA ALA A 80 9.45 10.78 0.24
C ALA A 80 8.61 9.58 -0.24
N ILE A 81 8.52 8.49 0.51
CA ILE A 81 7.59 7.40 0.19
C ILE A 81 6.16 7.89 0.43
N LEU A 82 5.35 7.85 -0.62
CA LEU A 82 3.95 8.21 -0.50
C LEU A 82 3.23 7.17 0.36
N PRO A 83 2.42 7.59 1.35
CA PRO A 83 1.59 6.65 2.08
C PRO A 83 0.69 5.90 1.09
N PRO A 84 0.43 4.60 1.31
CA PRO A 84 -0.42 3.84 0.43
C PRO A 84 -1.80 4.49 0.35
N SER A 85 -2.24 4.83 -0.86
CA SER A 85 -3.59 5.31 -1.07
C SER A 85 -4.57 4.20 -0.70
N ARG A 86 -5.47 4.47 0.25
CA ARG A 86 -6.54 3.54 0.57
C ARG A 86 -7.44 3.43 -0.66
N PRO A 87 -7.67 2.23 -1.21
CA PRO A 87 -8.42 2.05 -2.45
C PRO A 87 -9.94 2.24 -2.27
N THR A 88 -10.37 3.40 -1.76
CA THR A 88 -11.78 3.75 -1.51
C THR A 88 -12.59 3.89 -2.79
N ASP A 89 -11.94 4.34 -3.87
CA ASP A 89 -12.59 4.55 -5.18
C ASP A 89 -12.71 3.27 -6.01
N LYS A 90 -12.13 2.15 -5.54
CA LYS A 90 -12.26 0.85 -6.19
C LYS A 90 -13.57 0.16 -5.76
N PRO A 91 -14.09 -0.80 -6.54
CA PRO A 91 -15.27 -1.58 -6.12
C PRO A 91 -15.04 -2.29 -4.78
N LEU A 92 -16.11 -2.46 -3.99
CA LEU A 92 -16.04 -3.15 -2.70
C LEU A 92 -15.51 -4.59 -2.86
N ARG A 93 -14.48 -4.94 -2.08
CA ARG A 93 -14.00 -6.31 -1.87
C ARG A 93 -13.72 -6.51 -0.39
N LEU A 94 -14.39 -7.50 0.20
CA LEU A 94 -14.31 -7.82 1.62
C LEU A 94 -14.30 -9.35 1.76
N PRO A 95 -13.12 -9.99 1.80
CA PRO A 95 -12.99 -11.40 2.06
C PRO A 95 -13.49 -11.76 3.46
N LEU A 96 -14.33 -12.79 3.56
CA LEU A 96 -14.86 -13.25 4.83
C LEU A 96 -13.78 -14.01 5.60
N GLN A 97 -13.55 -13.62 6.84
CA GLN A 97 -12.70 -14.34 7.78
C GLN A 97 -13.52 -15.38 8.54
N ASP A 98 -14.70 -14.98 9.03
CA ASP A 98 -15.61 -15.82 9.79
C ASP A 98 -17.06 -15.37 9.57
N VAL A 99 -18.00 -16.25 9.90
CA VAL A 99 -19.45 -15.95 9.83
C VAL A 99 -20.12 -16.44 11.10
N TYR A 100 -20.77 -15.52 11.82
CA TYR A 100 -21.44 -15.81 13.08
C TYR A 100 -22.95 -15.73 12.97
N LYS A 101 -23.64 -16.48 13.83
CA LYS A 101 -25.07 -16.31 14.11
C LYS A 101 -25.22 -15.65 15.48
N ILE A 102 -25.69 -14.41 15.51
CA ILE A 102 -25.94 -13.69 16.76
C ILE A 102 -27.45 -13.67 17.03
N GLY A 103 -27.83 -14.15 18.22
CA GLY A 103 -29.24 -14.16 18.66
C GLY A 103 -29.83 -12.75 18.64
N GLY A 104 -31.01 -12.58 18.01
CA GLY A 104 -31.68 -11.28 17.88
C GLY A 104 -31.16 -10.38 16.75
N ILE A 105 -29.94 -10.60 16.24
CA ILE A 105 -29.35 -9.81 15.14
C ILE A 105 -29.46 -10.54 13.80
N GLY A 106 -29.12 -11.83 13.78
CA GLY A 106 -29.09 -12.65 12.57
C GLY A 106 -27.68 -13.11 12.18
N THR A 107 -27.40 -13.10 10.89
CA THR A 107 -26.11 -13.54 10.32
C THR A 107 -25.17 -12.37 10.20
N VAL A 108 -23.98 -12.50 10.80
CA VAL A 108 -22.95 -11.46 10.83
C VAL A 108 -21.64 -12.03 10.30
N PRO A 109 -21.33 -11.81 9.00
CA PRO A 109 -20.00 -12.04 8.46
C PRO A 109 -19.00 -11.02 9.01
N VAL A 110 -17.76 -11.45 9.18
CA VAL A 110 -16.64 -10.63 9.65
C VAL A 110 -15.51 -10.72 8.64
N GLY A 111 -14.85 -9.60 8.37
CA GLY A 111 -13.68 -9.59 7.51
C GLY A 111 -13.04 -8.21 7.42
N ARG A 112 -11.99 -8.14 6.60
CA ARG A 112 -11.27 -6.90 6.32
C ARG A 112 -11.75 -6.31 5.00
N VAL A 113 -12.04 -5.01 4.99
CA VAL A 113 -12.27 -4.28 3.74
C VAL A 113 -10.93 -4.15 3.01
N GLU A 114 -10.80 -4.76 1.84
CA GLU A 114 -9.58 -4.68 1.03
C GLU A 114 -9.65 -3.53 0.02
N THR A 115 -10.81 -3.34 -0.60
CA THR A 115 -11.08 -2.23 -1.53
C THR A 115 -12.51 -1.73 -1.40
N GLY A 116 -12.74 -0.48 -1.80
CA GLY A 116 -14.05 0.18 -1.77
C GLY A 116 -14.49 0.57 -0.36
N VAL A 117 -15.76 0.93 -0.25
CA VAL A 117 -16.39 1.37 1.00
C VAL A 117 -17.64 0.53 1.23
N LEU A 118 -17.82 0.05 2.46
CA LEU A 118 -19.05 -0.63 2.89
C LEU A 118 -19.88 0.31 3.77
N LYS A 119 -21.16 0.49 3.42
CA LYS A 119 -22.10 1.29 4.22
C LYS A 119 -23.35 0.47 4.55
N PRO A 120 -24.00 0.71 5.70
CA PRO A 120 -25.38 0.27 5.91
C PRO A 120 -26.28 0.68 4.73
N GLY A 121 -27.17 -0.21 4.32
CA GLY A 121 -28.05 -0.06 3.15
C GLY A 121 -27.43 -0.46 1.82
N THR A 122 -26.13 -0.77 1.76
CA THR A 122 -25.49 -1.23 0.52
C THR A 122 -26.00 -2.63 0.17
N ILE A 123 -26.40 -2.83 -1.09
CA ILE A 123 -26.70 -4.15 -1.64
C ILE A 123 -25.38 -4.80 -2.07
N VAL A 124 -25.05 -5.92 -1.46
CA VAL A 124 -23.81 -6.67 -1.69
C VAL A 124 -24.10 -8.02 -2.32
N VAL A 125 -23.10 -8.56 -3.03
CA VAL A 125 -23.13 -9.89 -3.62
C VAL A 125 -22.00 -10.73 -3.02
N PHE A 126 -22.35 -11.88 -2.46
CA PHE A 126 -21.40 -12.86 -1.95
C PHE A 126 -21.00 -13.83 -3.05
N ALA A 127 -19.74 -13.77 -3.47
CA ALA A 127 -19.13 -14.75 -4.36
C ALA A 127 -18.48 -15.90 -3.54
N PRO A 128 -18.39 -17.13 -4.09
CA PRO A 128 -18.91 -17.56 -5.39
C PRO A 128 -20.40 -17.97 -5.37
N ALA A 129 -21.06 -17.96 -4.20
CA ALA A 129 -22.45 -18.42 -4.05
C ALA A 129 -23.49 -17.59 -4.82
N ASN A 130 -23.11 -16.40 -5.31
CA ASN A 130 -23.94 -15.46 -6.05
C ASN A 130 -25.21 -15.03 -5.29
N ILE A 131 -25.08 -14.87 -3.97
CA ILE A 131 -26.17 -14.45 -3.08
C ILE A 131 -26.14 -12.93 -2.96
N THR A 132 -27.27 -12.28 -3.25
CA THR A 132 -27.41 -10.83 -3.13
C THR A 132 -28.25 -10.46 -1.92
N THR A 133 -27.78 -9.54 -1.08
CA THR A 133 -28.51 -9.07 0.10
C THR A 133 -28.13 -7.65 0.48
N GLU A 134 -28.96 -7.02 1.31
CA GLU A 134 -28.74 -5.69 1.86
C GLU A 134 -28.03 -5.78 3.21
N VAL A 135 -26.97 -4.98 3.38
CA VAL A 135 -26.27 -4.81 4.66
C VAL A 135 -27.07 -3.90 5.57
N LYS A 136 -27.36 -4.32 6.81
CA LYS A 136 -28.19 -3.54 7.76
C LYS A 136 -27.40 -2.67 8.70
N SER A 137 -26.28 -3.17 9.19
CA SER A 137 -25.38 -2.44 10.06
C SER A 137 -23.96 -2.91 9.79
N VAL A 138 -23.01 -2.03 10.10
CA VAL A 138 -21.57 -2.31 10.05
C VAL A 138 -21.01 -1.88 11.40
N GLU A 139 -20.19 -2.73 12.00
CA GLU A 139 -19.64 -2.53 13.33
C GLU A 139 -18.14 -2.87 13.36
N MET A 140 -17.38 -2.08 14.12
CA MET A 140 -15.97 -2.34 14.42
C MET A 140 -15.78 -2.18 15.92
N HIS A 141 -15.18 -3.18 16.58
CA HIS A 141 -14.96 -3.16 18.04
C HIS A 141 -16.22 -2.83 18.88
N HIS A 142 -17.39 -3.34 18.45
CA HIS A 142 -18.70 -3.11 19.09
C HIS A 142 -19.26 -1.68 18.97
N GLU A 143 -18.71 -0.86 18.08
CA GLU A 143 -19.25 0.45 17.75
C GLU A 143 -19.81 0.44 16.32
N ALA A 144 -20.97 1.08 16.14
CA ALA A 144 -21.62 1.19 14.85
C ALA A 144 -20.89 2.22 13.96
N LEU A 145 -20.63 1.84 12.71
CA LEU A 145 -19.99 2.67 11.71
C LEU A 145 -21.00 3.16 10.67
N GLN A 146 -20.85 4.43 10.26
CA GLN A 146 -21.58 4.98 9.10
C GLN A 146 -21.02 4.44 7.78
N GLU A 147 -19.71 4.17 7.75
CA GLU A 147 -19.01 3.55 6.64
C GLU A 147 -17.76 2.83 7.16
N ALA A 148 -17.36 1.76 6.46
CA ALA A 148 -16.11 1.05 6.67
C ALA A 148 -15.23 1.19 5.42
N VAL A 149 -13.96 1.52 5.62
CA VAL A 149 -13.00 1.85 4.57
C VAL A 149 -11.88 0.81 4.51
N PRO A 150 -11.05 0.79 3.44
CA PRO A 150 -10.00 -0.22 3.31
C PRO A 150 -9.04 -0.24 4.51
N GLY A 151 -8.85 -1.43 5.08
CA GLY A 151 -8.05 -1.70 6.28
C GLY A 151 -8.87 -1.98 7.54
N ASP A 152 -10.14 -1.58 7.59
CA ASP A 152 -11.01 -1.82 8.75
C ASP A 152 -11.38 -3.31 8.84
N ASN A 153 -11.35 -3.85 10.06
CA ASN A 153 -11.84 -5.21 10.33
C ASN A 153 -13.23 -5.07 10.95
N VAL A 154 -14.26 -5.44 10.20
CA VAL A 154 -15.65 -5.14 10.54
C VAL A 154 -16.50 -6.40 10.55
N GLY A 155 -17.48 -6.42 11.46
CA GLY A 155 -18.64 -7.29 11.38
C GLY A 155 -19.80 -6.53 10.74
N PHE A 156 -20.60 -7.18 9.90
CA PHE A 156 -21.74 -6.51 9.28
C PHE A 156 -22.96 -7.42 9.24
N ASN A 157 -24.14 -6.89 9.56
CA ASN A 157 -25.37 -7.68 9.58
C ASN A 157 -26.00 -7.74 8.18
N VAL A 158 -26.44 -8.93 7.75
CA VAL A 158 -27.13 -9.14 6.49
C VAL A 158 -28.49 -9.82 6.68
N LYS A 159 -29.48 -9.42 5.86
CA LYS A 159 -30.82 -10.02 5.92
C LYS A 159 -30.94 -11.28 5.07
N ASN A 160 -31.82 -12.19 5.49
CA ASN A 160 -32.28 -13.32 4.69
C ASN A 160 -31.18 -14.24 4.14
N VAL A 161 -30.00 -14.26 4.78
CA VAL A 161 -28.91 -15.17 4.45
C VAL A 161 -28.58 -16.00 5.69
N SER A 162 -28.51 -17.31 5.52
CA SER A 162 -28.15 -18.25 6.58
C SER A 162 -26.63 -18.36 6.72
N VAL A 163 -26.13 -18.52 7.95
CA VAL A 163 -24.71 -18.78 8.23
C VAL A 163 -24.17 -20.00 7.48
N LYS A 164 -25.02 -20.96 7.08
CA LYS A 164 -24.58 -22.14 6.32
C LYS A 164 -24.23 -21.84 4.85
N GLU A 165 -24.73 -20.73 4.31
CA GLU A 165 -24.57 -20.31 2.92
C GLU A 165 -23.31 -19.48 2.69
N LEU A 166 -22.74 -18.92 3.76
CA LEU A 166 -21.52 -18.13 3.74
C LEU A 166 -20.42 -18.86 4.52
N ARG A 167 -19.19 -18.79 4.02
CA ARG A 167 -18.02 -19.44 4.63
C ARG A 167 -16.80 -18.56 4.43
N ARG A 168 -15.78 -18.82 5.24
CA ARG A 168 -14.40 -18.38 4.99
C ARG A 168 -13.88 -18.97 3.69
#